data_AF-A0A2I8ESB9-F1
#
_entry.id   AF-A0A2I8ESB9-F1
#
_cell.length_a   1.000
_cell.length_b   1.000
_cell.length_c   1.000
_cell.angle_alpha   90.00
_cell.angle_beta   90.00
_cell.angle_gamma   90.00
#
_symmetry.space_group_name_H-M   'P 1'
#
loop_
_entity.id
_entity.type
_entity.pdbx_description
1 polymer ?
#
loop_
_entity_poly.entity_id
_entity_poly.type
_entity_poly.pdbx_seq_one_letter_code
_entity_poly.pdbx_strand_id
1 'polypeptide(L)'
;MKERHYPAAPRDVYLFATCLVDLFVPEAGLDAVKLLEREGLVVHFPQEQSCCGQPAYSSGNPEQARDVARAQLDIFSKPWPVIVPSGSCAGMMLHHWPKLFADDPVMAQKAQALSERVYELSEFLLRVLHIELPATTDEPNERVVLHTSCAARREMGTRVHGVELVDALPGVTRIEHERESECCGFGGTFSLKHPDISGAMVRDKVASACATGCERIVSADCGCLLNIGHAARHQGAPVEVEHIASFLWRRTQRADAKNKGSKA
;
A
#
# COMPACT_ATOMS: atom_id res chain seq x y z
N MET A 1 -13.87 -12.54 7.52
CA MET A 1 -12.76 -12.92 6.61
C MET A 1 -12.39 -14.36 6.92
N LYS A 2 -12.06 -15.18 5.92
CA LYS A 2 -11.46 -16.50 6.19
C LYS A 2 -10.14 -16.27 6.92
N GLU A 3 -9.83 -17.13 7.88
CA GLU A 3 -8.56 -17.08 8.61
C GLU A 3 -7.41 -17.23 7.60
N ARG A 4 -6.47 -16.27 7.61
CA ARG A 4 -5.38 -16.22 6.64
C ARG A 4 -4.22 -17.06 7.16
N HIS A 5 -3.77 -18.02 6.36
CA HIS A 5 -2.60 -18.82 6.69
C HIS A 5 -1.35 -18.12 6.18
N TYR A 6 -0.41 -17.81 7.07
CA TYR A 6 0.86 -17.20 6.73
C TYR A 6 1.93 -18.27 6.52
N PRO A 7 2.72 -18.20 5.42
CA PRO A 7 3.82 -19.12 5.20
C PRO A 7 4.99 -18.81 6.14
N ALA A 8 5.95 -19.73 6.23
CA ALA A 8 7.26 -19.40 6.78
C ALA A 8 7.94 -18.32 5.92
N ALA A 9 8.86 -17.57 6.52
CA ALA A 9 9.63 -16.53 5.82
C ALA A 9 10.28 -17.09 4.54
N PRO A 10 9.91 -16.57 3.35
CA PRO A 10 10.44 -17.07 2.08
C PRO A 10 11.83 -16.49 1.81
N ARG A 11 12.57 -17.13 0.90
CA ARG A 11 13.80 -16.55 0.32
C ARG A 11 13.50 -15.56 -0.80
N ASP A 12 12.50 -15.85 -1.63
CA ASP A 12 12.20 -15.12 -2.86
C ASP A 12 10.76 -14.61 -2.82
N VAL A 13 10.56 -13.37 -3.27
CA VAL A 13 9.24 -12.74 -3.40
C VAL A 13 9.13 -11.99 -4.71
N TYR A 14 7.91 -11.85 -5.22
CA TYR A 14 7.60 -10.91 -6.27
C TYR A 14 7.16 -9.58 -5.68
N LEU A 15 7.61 -8.48 -6.27
CA LEU A 15 7.01 -7.16 -6.04
C LEU A 15 6.05 -6.85 -7.18
N PHE A 16 4.76 -6.70 -6.86
CA PHE A 16 3.79 -6.05 -7.74
C PHE A 16 3.75 -4.57 -7.35
N ALA A 17 4.53 -3.72 -8.02
CA ALA A 17 4.70 -2.32 -7.60
C ALA A 17 3.40 -1.53 -7.66
N THR A 18 2.44 -1.93 -8.51
CA THR A 18 1.25 -1.19 -8.92
C THR A 18 1.54 -0.06 -9.90
N CYS A 19 0.58 0.21 -10.78
CA CYS A 19 0.72 1.25 -11.79
C CYS A 19 0.87 2.67 -11.20
N LEU A 20 0.24 2.96 -10.06
CA LEU A 20 0.31 4.30 -9.47
C LEU A 20 1.63 4.56 -8.75
N VAL A 21 2.17 3.56 -8.05
CA VAL A 21 3.50 3.70 -7.42
C VAL A 21 4.56 3.88 -8.49
N ASP A 22 4.55 3.03 -9.52
CA ASP A 22 5.54 3.07 -10.61
C ASP A 22 5.54 4.44 -11.34
N LEU A 23 4.36 5.01 -11.60
CA LEU A 23 4.23 6.27 -12.35
C LEU A 23 4.40 7.54 -11.51
N PHE A 24 3.93 7.54 -10.25
CA PHE A 24 3.81 8.79 -9.47
C PHE A 24 4.72 8.85 -8.23
N VAL A 25 5.08 7.71 -7.65
CA VAL A 25 5.91 7.63 -6.44
C VAL A 25 6.90 6.46 -6.52
N PRO A 26 7.74 6.38 -7.57
CA PRO A 26 8.61 5.21 -7.80
C PRO A 26 9.56 4.93 -6.65
N GLU A 27 9.99 5.97 -5.92
CA GLU A 27 10.78 5.84 -4.69
C GLU A 27 10.10 4.96 -3.64
N ALA A 28 8.78 5.00 -3.52
CA ALA A 28 8.05 4.13 -2.60
C ALA A 28 8.14 2.65 -2.99
N GLY A 29 8.22 2.35 -4.29
CA GLY A 29 8.49 1.01 -4.80
C GLY A 29 9.91 0.56 -4.46
N LEU A 30 10.90 1.43 -4.67
CA LEU A 30 12.30 1.16 -4.30
C LEU A 30 12.48 0.97 -2.79
N ASP A 31 11.80 1.78 -1.98
CA ASP A 31 11.84 1.65 -0.52
C ASP A 31 11.16 0.35 -0.05
N ALA A 32 10.10 -0.11 -0.73
CA ALA A 32 9.54 -1.43 -0.49
C ALA A 32 10.56 -2.55 -0.81
N VAL A 33 11.32 -2.43 -1.91
CA VAL A 33 12.43 -3.35 -2.23
C VAL A 33 13.46 -3.35 -1.09
N LYS A 34 13.96 -2.17 -0.69
CA LYS A 34 14.97 -2.04 0.37
C LYS A 34 14.50 -2.62 1.70
N LEU A 35 13.23 -2.40 2.06
CA LEU A 35 12.64 -2.99 3.27
C LEU A 35 12.65 -4.52 3.20
N LEU A 36 12.25 -5.12 2.08
CA LEU A 36 12.22 -6.57 1.90
C LEU A 36 13.64 -7.17 1.86
N GLU A 37 14.56 -6.58 1.11
CA GLU A 37 15.95 -7.05 0.98
C GLU A 37 16.73 -6.94 2.30
N ARG A 38 16.42 -5.94 3.13
CA ARG A 38 17.00 -5.81 4.48
C ARG A 38 16.70 -7.02 5.35
N GLU A 39 15.54 -7.65 5.16
CA GLU A 39 15.14 -8.87 5.88
C GLU A 39 15.68 -10.15 5.21
N GLY A 40 16.58 -10.02 4.23
CA GLY A 40 17.29 -11.14 3.59
C GLY A 40 16.56 -11.77 2.39
N LEU A 41 15.48 -11.15 1.91
CA LEU A 41 14.72 -11.63 0.75
C LEU A 41 15.38 -11.21 -0.58
N VAL A 42 15.20 -12.03 -1.61
CA VAL A 42 15.45 -11.66 -3.01
C VAL A 42 14.15 -11.16 -3.61
N VAL A 43 14.14 -9.90 -4.07
CA VAL A 43 12.95 -9.29 -4.66
C VAL A 43 13.00 -9.38 -6.18
N HIS A 44 12.00 -10.04 -6.75
CA HIS A 44 11.83 -10.18 -8.19
C HIS A 44 10.77 -9.18 -8.69
N PHE A 45 11.15 -8.34 -9.65
CA PHE A 45 10.23 -7.40 -10.29
C PHE A 45 10.09 -7.73 -11.78
N PRO A 46 9.04 -8.46 -12.18
CA PRO A 46 8.74 -8.72 -13.58
C PRO A 46 8.38 -7.40 -14.29
N GLN A 47 9.04 -7.11 -15.41
CA GLN A 47 8.86 -5.86 -16.16
C GLN A 47 7.54 -5.83 -16.95
N GLU A 48 6.95 -6.99 -17.18
CA GLU A 48 5.71 -7.18 -17.94
C GLU A 48 4.46 -6.86 -17.12
N GLN A 49 4.60 -6.62 -15.81
CA GLN A 49 3.48 -6.28 -14.95
C GLN A 49 2.89 -4.91 -15.33
N SER A 50 1.60 -4.72 -15.09
CA SER A 50 0.90 -3.47 -15.45
C SER A 50 -0.05 -3.01 -14.35
N CYS A 51 -1.35 -2.96 -14.63
CA CYS A 51 -2.39 -2.58 -13.68
C CYS A 51 -3.04 -3.82 -13.05
N CYS A 52 -3.59 -3.69 -11.84
CA CYS A 52 -4.37 -4.74 -11.20
C CYS A 52 -5.80 -4.87 -11.77
N GLY A 53 -6.23 -3.94 -12.63
CA GLY A 53 -7.57 -3.91 -13.23
C GLY A 53 -8.66 -3.27 -12.36
N GLN A 54 -8.32 -2.79 -11.15
CA GLN A 54 -9.30 -2.24 -10.21
C GLN A 54 -10.15 -1.09 -10.79
N PRO A 55 -9.60 -0.08 -11.50
CA PRO A 55 -10.41 1.03 -12.00
C PRO A 55 -11.51 0.60 -12.97
N ALA A 56 -11.25 -0.39 -13.84
CA ALA A 56 -12.26 -0.95 -14.73
C ALA A 56 -13.32 -1.70 -13.92
N TYR A 57 -12.89 -2.55 -12.98
CA TYR A 57 -13.77 -3.34 -12.13
C TYR A 57 -14.75 -2.48 -11.32
N SER A 58 -14.23 -1.49 -10.57
CA SER A 58 -15.07 -0.62 -9.73
C SER A 58 -15.98 0.32 -10.54
N SER A 59 -15.69 0.50 -11.83
CA SER A 59 -16.51 1.29 -12.76
C SER A 59 -17.59 0.47 -13.47
N GLY A 60 -17.76 -0.82 -13.14
CA GLY A 60 -18.75 -1.70 -13.77
C GLY A 60 -18.32 -2.26 -15.14
N ASN A 61 -17.01 -2.36 -15.40
CA ASN A 61 -16.44 -2.86 -16.65
C ASN A 61 -15.67 -4.18 -16.41
N PRO A 62 -16.37 -5.30 -16.09
CA PRO A 62 -15.73 -6.55 -15.67
C PRO A 62 -14.95 -7.24 -16.80
N GLU A 63 -15.36 -7.09 -18.06
CA GLU A 63 -14.63 -7.68 -19.20
C GLU A 63 -13.27 -7.02 -19.38
N GLN A 64 -13.21 -5.69 -19.34
CA GLN A 64 -11.97 -4.94 -19.39
C GLN A 64 -11.08 -5.23 -18.18
N ALA A 65 -11.66 -5.37 -16.99
CA ALA A 65 -10.91 -5.80 -15.80
C ALA A 65 -10.34 -7.22 -15.96
N ARG A 66 -11.11 -8.13 -16.58
CA ARG A 66 -10.68 -9.51 -16.87
C ARG A 66 -9.53 -9.55 -17.87
N ASP A 67 -9.57 -8.72 -18.91
CA ASP A 67 -8.49 -8.64 -19.90
C ASP A 67 -7.18 -8.17 -19.28
N VAL A 68 -7.24 -7.14 -18.44
CA VAL A 68 -6.08 -6.68 -17.66
C VAL A 68 -5.57 -7.80 -16.75
N ALA A 69 -6.43 -8.40 -15.93
CA ALA A 69 -6.04 -9.46 -15.00
C ALA A 69 -5.44 -10.68 -15.74
N ARG A 70 -5.98 -11.04 -16.92
CA ARG A 70 -5.52 -12.17 -17.73
C ARG A 70 -4.06 -11.99 -18.14
N ALA A 71 -3.68 -10.78 -18.54
CA ALA A 71 -2.30 -10.46 -18.90
C ALA A 71 -1.31 -10.58 -17.73
N GLN A 72 -1.80 -10.59 -16.48
CA GLN A 72 -0.95 -10.63 -15.29
C GLN A 72 -0.74 -12.05 -14.72
N LEU A 73 -1.69 -12.98 -14.93
CA LEU A 73 -1.67 -14.27 -14.24
C LEU A 73 -0.41 -15.12 -14.50
N ASP A 74 0.10 -15.09 -15.74
CA ASP A 74 1.25 -15.91 -16.14
C ASP A 74 2.60 -15.26 -15.84
N ILE A 75 2.61 -13.98 -15.45
CA ILE A 75 3.83 -13.24 -15.09
C ILE A 75 4.45 -13.80 -13.81
N PHE A 76 3.61 -14.13 -12.82
CA PHE A 76 4.04 -14.59 -11.50
C PHE A 76 4.12 -16.12 -11.45
N SER A 77 4.89 -16.71 -12.36
CA SER A 77 4.91 -18.17 -12.59
C SER A 77 5.52 -19.02 -11.46
N LYS A 78 6.38 -18.43 -10.61
CA LYS A 78 6.96 -19.13 -9.45
C LYS A 78 6.01 -19.07 -8.25
N PRO A 79 6.02 -20.08 -7.36
CA PRO A 79 5.14 -20.14 -6.19
C PRO A 79 5.62 -19.24 -5.04
N TRP A 80 6.09 -18.03 -5.37
CA TRP A 80 6.57 -17.04 -4.41
C TRP A 80 5.45 -16.09 -4.00
N PRO A 81 5.46 -15.56 -2.77
CA PRO A 81 4.55 -14.50 -2.38
C PRO A 81 4.63 -13.29 -3.32
N VAL A 82 3.49 -12.66 -3.59
CA VAL A 82 3.37 -11.44 -4.39
C VAL A 82 3.06 -10.29 -3.42
N ILE A 83 4.04 -9.43 -3.20
CA ILE A 83 3.94 -8.31 -2.28
C ILE A 83 3.43 -7.09 -3.02
N VAL A 84 2.38 -6.49 -2.47
CA VAL A 84 1.69 -5.37 -3.08
C VAL A 84 1.73 -4.18 -2.10
N PRO A 85 2.40 -3.06 -2.43
CA PRO A 85 2.40 -1.86 -1.62
C PRO A 85 1.11 -1.05 -1.84
N SER A 86 -0.06 -1.70 -1.72
CA SER A 86 -1.38 -1.08 -1.82
C SER A 86 -2.46 -2.06 -1.38
N GLY A 87 -3.29 -1.63 -0.42
CA GLY A 87 -4.45 -2.40 0.01
C GLY A 87 -5.50 -2.51 -1.10
N SER A 88 -5.63 -1.50 -1.96
CA SER A 88 -6.59 -1.51 -3.07
C SER A 88 -6.19 -2.50 -4.18
N CYS A 89 -4.92 -2.54 -4.57
CA CYS A 89 -4.45 -3.51 -5.56
C CYS A 89 -4.40 -4.93 -4.98
N ALA A 90 -3.97 -5.09 -3.73
CA ALA A 90 -4.00 -6.38 -3.05
C ALA A 90 -5.43 -6.93 -2.95
N GLY A 91 -6.41 -6.09 -2.57
CA GLY A 91 -7.82 -6.49 -2.50
C GLY A 91 -8.38 -6.92 -3.85
N MET A 92 -8.02 -6.21 -4.92
CA MET A 92 -8.37 -6.58 -6.29
C MET A 92 -7.85 -7.95 -6.69
N MET A 93 -6.56 -8.20 -6.42
CA MET A 93 -5.91 -9.47 -6.76
C MET A 93 -6.40 -10.63 -5.89
N LEU A 94 -6.63 -10.38 -4.60
CA LEU A 94 -7.03 -11.41 -3.63
C LEU A 94 -8.50 -11.83 -3.81
N HIS A 95 -9.41 -10.88 -3.94
CA HIS A 95 -10.86 -11.15 -3.86
C HIS A 95 -11.57 -11.13 -5.21
N HIS A 96 -11.08 -10.33 -6.16
CA HIS A 96 -11.82 -10.02 -7.38
C HIS A 96 -11.25 -10.74 -8.61
N TRP A 97 -9.94 -10.99 -8.69
CA TRP A 97 -9.38 -11.82 -9.77
C TRP A 97 -10.01 -13.21 -9.84
N PRO A 98 -10.15 -13.99 -8.74
CA PRO A 98 -10.81 -15.31 -8.83
C PRO A 98 -12.24 -15.23 -9.38
N LYS A 99 -13.00 -14.19 -9.01
CA LYS A 99 -14.38 -13.98 -9.48
C LYS A 99 -14.45 -13.63 -10.96
N LEU A 100 -13.49 -12.85 -11.47
CA LEU A 100 -13.44 -12.48 -12.89
C LEU A 100 -13.30 -13.69 -13.81
N PHE A 101 -12.70 -14.78 -13.32
CA PHE A 101 -12.44 -16.00 -14.09
C PHE A 101 -13.32 -17.19 -13.68
N ALA A 102 -14.35 -17.00 -12.86
CA ALA A 102 -15.16 -18.10 -12.31
C ALA A 102 -15.75 -19.04 -13.39
N ASP A 103 -16.04 -18.52 -14.58
CA ASP A 103 -16.62 -19.27 -15.71
C ASP A 103 -15.56 -19.96 -16.60
N ASP A 104 -14.27 -19.77 -16.33
CA ASP A 104 -13.15 -20.40 -17.04
C ASP A 104 -12.34 -21.25 -16.05
N PRO A 105 -12.51 -22.59 -16.04
CA PRO A 105 -11.88 -23.46 -15.03
C PRO A 105 -10.36 -23.35 -14.98
N VAL A 106 -9.70 -23.17 -16.13
CA VAL A 106 -8.23 -23.09 -16.21
C VAL A 106 -7.76 -21.77 -15.63
N MET A 107 -8.40 -20.67 -16.02
CA MET A 107 -8.05 -19.34 -15.52
C MET A 107 -8.46 -19.13 -14.06
N ALA A 108 -9.59 -19.69 -13.63
CA ALA A 108 -10.03 -19.69 -12.23
C ALA A 108 -8.97 -20.33 -11.34
N GLN A 109 -8.42 -21.48 -11.73
CA GLN A 109 -7.37 -22.15 -10.97
C GLN A 109 -6.11 -21.29 -10.84
N LYS A 110 -5.66 -20.68 -11.95
CA LYS A 110 -4.50 -19.77 -11.94
C LYS A 110 -4.75 -18.54 -11.05
N ALA A 111 -5.90 -17.91 -11.20
CA ALA A 111 -6.28 -16.73 -10.41
C ALA A 111 -6.39 -17.06 -8.92
N GLN A 112 -6.97 -18.21 -8.57
CA GLN A 112 -7.06 -18.68 -7.19
C GLN A 112 -5.66 -18.92 -6.62
N ALA A 113 -4.81 -19.69 -7.30
CA ALA A 113 -3.45 -20.01 -6.85
C ALA A 113 -2.55 -18.76 -6.71
N LEU A 114 -2.76 -17.74 -7.55
CA LEU A 114 -2.07 -16.45 -7.39
C LEU A 114 -2.64 -15.65 -6.22
N SER A 115 -3.97 -15.57 -6.09
CA SER A 115 -4.63 -14.79 -5.05
C SER A 115 -4.21 -15.21 -3.64
N GLU A 116 -4.07 -16.52 -3.39
CA GLU A 116 -3.73 -17.09 -2.07
C GLU A 116 -2.34 -16.69 -1.55
N ARG A 117 -1.46 -16.21 -2.42
CA ARG A 117 -0.11 -15.78 -2.09
C ARG A 117 0.13 -14.29 -2.33
N VAL A 118 -0.92 -13.51 -2.55
CA VAL A 118 -0.85 -12.05 -2.55
C VAL A 118 -0.82 -11.57 -1.11
N TYR A 119 0.02 -10.61 -0.77
CA TYR A 119 0.07 -9.96 0.53
C TYR A 119 0.20 -8.44 0.36
N GLU A 120 -0.47 -7.67 1.21
CA GLU A 120 -0.16 -6.25 1.32
C GLU A 120 1.16 -6.08 2.09
N LEU A 121 1.96 -5.06 1.74
CA LEU A 121 3.30 -4.88 2.30
C LEU A 121 3.33 -4.87 3.84
N SER A 122 2.48 -4.06 4.48
CA SER A 122 2.45 -3.91 5.94
C SER A 122 2.09 -5.22 6.64
N GLU A 123 1.10 -5.93 6.09
CA GLU A 123 0.74 -7.27 6.53
C GLU A 123 1.90 -8.26 6.41
N PHE A 124 2.58 -8.28 5.26
CA PHE A 124 3.68 -9.21 5.02
C PHE A 124 4.84 -8.99 5.99
N LEU A 125 5.22 -7.73 6.20
CA LEU A 125 6.28 -7.35 7.14
C LEU A 125 5.98 -7.84 8.57
N LEU A 126 4.74 -7.68 9.05
CA LEU A 126 4.38 -8.06 10.42
C LEU A 126 4.10 -9.55 10.61
N ARG A 127 3.39 -10.16 9.65
CA ARG A 127 2.78 -11.48 9.84
C ARG A 127 3.55 -12.61 9.19
N VAL A 128 4.42 -12.32 8.22
CA VAL A 128 5.28 -13.32 7.58
C VAL A 128 6.73 -13.13 8.00
N LEU A 129 7.24 -11.89 7.95
CA LEU A 129 8.66 -11.63 8.26
C LEU A 129 8.89 -11.38 9.76
N HIS A 130 7.87 -10.97 10.51
CA HIS A 130 8.00 -10.61 11.92
C HIS A 130 9.12 -9.60 12.17
N ILE A 131 9.17 -8.54 11.35
CA ILE A 131 10.29 -7.59 11.37
C ILE A 131 10.52 -6.97 12.75
N GLU A 132 11.79 -6.74 13.07
CA GLU A 132 12.17 -5.98 14.26
C GLU A 132 12.41 -4.51 13.89
N LEU A 133 11.60 -3.62 14.46
CA LEU A 133 11.79 -2.18 14.30
C LEU A 133 12.86 -1.66 15.27
N PRO A 134 13.62 -0.62 14.89
CA PRO A 134 14.65 -0.05 15.76
C PRO A 134 14.03 0.53 17.04
N ALA A 135 14.73 0.38 18.16
CA ALA A 135 14.29 0.91 19.45
C ALA A 135 14.45 2.44 19.57
N THR A 136 15.32 3.05 18.77
CA THR A 136 15.63 4.48 18.78
C THR A 136 15.78 5.03 17.36
N THR A 137 15.71 6.34 17.22
CA THR A 137 15.89 7.05 15.95
C THR A 137 16.54 8.40 16.19
N ASP A 138 17.27 8.89 15.18
CA ASP A 138 17.81 10.26 15.14
C ASP A 138 16.86 11.23 14.41
N GLU A 139 15.78 10.71 13.80
CA GLU A 139 14.77 11.55 13.16
C GLU A 139 14.01 12.37 14.23
N PRO A 140 13.60 13.60 13.91
CA PRO A 140 12.74 14.39 14.79
C PRO A 140 11.44 13.67 15.14
N ASN A 141 10.89 14.01 16.30
CA ASN A 141 9.55 13.56 16.66
C ASN A 141 8.54 14.10 15.66
N GLU A 142 7.61 13.25 15.24
CA GLU A 142 6.65 13.58 14.18
C GLU A 142 5.25 13.10 14.55
N ARG A 143 4.25 13.96 14.31
CA ARG A 143 2.84 13.65 14.51
C ARG A 143 2.20 13.26 13.18
N VAL A 144 1.70 12.04 13.07
CA VAL A 144 1.18 11.50 11.80
C VAL A 144 -0.27 11.05 11.92
N VAL A 145 -0.99 11.11 10.80
CA VAL A 145 -2.28 10.44 10.62
C VAL A 145 -2.08 9.29 9.65
N LEU A 146 -2.52 8.09 10.02
CA LEU A 146 -2.56 6.96 9.11
C LEU A 146 -3.90 6.95 8.35
N HIS A 147 -3.84 7.17 7.04
CA HIS A 147 -4.97 6.94 6.15
C HIS A 147 -4.91 5.52 5.60
N THR A 148 -6.01 4.78 5.73
CA THR A 148 -6.17 3.47 5.10
C THR A 148 -7.40 3.50 4.21
N SER A 149 -7.23 3.11 2.93
CA SER A 149 -8.32 3.15 1.95
C SER A 149 -9.51 2.28 2.34
N CYS A 150 -10.63 2.50 1.66
CA CYS A 150 -11.81 1.66 1.82
C CYS A 150 -11.52 0.18 1.49
N ALA A 151 -10.69 -0.12 0.50
CA ALA A 151 -10.29 -1.48 0.16
C ALA A 151 -9.35 -2.08 1.21
N ALA A 152 -8.36 -1.31 1.70
CA ALA A 152 -7.50 -1.72 2.80
C ALA A 152 -8.31 -2.11 4.06
N ARG A 153 -9.37 -1.36 4.38
CA ARG A 153 -10.23 -1.63 5.55
C ARG A 153 -11.21 -2.78 5.31
N ARG A 154 -11.95 -2.75 4.20
CA ARG A 154 -13.13 -3.60 3.98
C ARG A 154 -12.81 -4.92 3.28
N GLU A 155 -11.76 -4.95 2.47
CA GLU A 155 -11.37 -6.14 1.71
C GLU A 155 -10.15 -6.82 2.33
N MET A 156 -9.08 -6.05 2.59
CA MET A 156 -7.82 -6.61 3.09
C MET A 156 -7.71 -6.69 4.61
N GLY A 157 -8.46 -5.87 5.35
CA GLY A 157 -8.33 -5.76 6.81
C GLY A 157 -6.96 -5.21 7.27
N THR A 158 -6.19 -4.57 6.40
CA THR A 158 -4.78 -4.19 6.66
C THR A 158 -4.60 -2.95 7.52
N ARG A 159 -5.71 -2.34 7.97
CA ARG A 159 -5.68 -1.26 8.95
C ARG A 159 -4.84 -1.61 10.18
N VAL A 160 -5.08 -2.80 10.74
CA VAL A 160 -4.42 -3.22 11.98
C VAL A 160 -2.91 -3.31 11.79
N HIS A 161 -2.46 -3.77 10.62
CA HIS A 161 -1.04 -3.89 10.29
C HIS A 161 -0.37 -2.52 10.15
N GLY A 162 -1.03 -1.58 9.45
CA GLY A 162 -0.52 -0.22 9.32
C GLY A 162 -0.44 0.50 10.68
N VAL A 163 -1.45 0.33 11.54
CA VAL A 163 -1.47 0.89 12.90
C VAL A 163 -0.33 0.33 13.74
N GLU A 164 -0.19 -1.01 13.77
CA GLU A 164 0.84 -1.70 14.56
C GLU A 164 2.26 -1.29 14.12
N LEU A 165 2.53 -1.18 12.82
CA LEU A 165 3.82 -0.71 12.33
C LEU A 165 4.09 0.75 12.70
N VAL A 166 3.13 1.64 12.49
CA VAL A 166 3.33 3.08 12.74
C VAL A 166 3.47 3.39 14.23
N ASP A 167 2.68 2.74 15.09
CA ASP A 167 2.73 2.92 16.54
C ASP A 167 4.02 2.37 17.16
N ALA A 168 4.67 1.41 16.51
CA ALA A 168 5.92 0.83 16.98
C ALA A 168 7.17 1.61 16.54
N LEU A 169 7.04 2.68 15.74
CA LEU A 169 8.18 3.50 15.32
C LEU A 169 8.59 4.49 16.42
N PRO A 170 9.88 4.53 16.80
CA PRO A 170 10.37 5.46 17.81
C PRO A 170 10.21 6.91 17.32
N GLY A 171 9.74 7.81 18.19
CA GLY A 171 9.54 9.23 17.85
C GLY A 171 8.38 9.50 16.88
N VAL A 172 7.49 8.54 16.63
CA VAL A 172 6.27 8.76 15.85
C VAL A 172 5.07 8.75 16.79
N THR A 173 4.23 9.78 16.69
CA THR A 173 2.92 9.81 17.37
C THR A 173 1.83 9.72 16.33
N ARG A 174 1.20 8.55 16.19
CA ARG A 174 -0.01 8.40 15.37
C ARG A 174 -1.21 9.04 16.08
N ILE A 175 -2.01 9.78 15.34
CA ILE A 175 -3.24 10.41 15.84
C ILE A 175 -4.42 9.92 15.01
N GLU A 176 -5.49 9.55 15.68
CA GLU A 176 -6.77 9.27 15.04
C GLU A 176 -7.54 10.57 14.89
N HIS A 177 -7.91 10.90 13.66
CA HIS A 177 -8.74 12.07 13.37
C HIS A 177 -10.22 11.67 13.30
N GLU A 178 -11.14 12.62 13.47
CA GLU A 178 -12.58 12.35 13.59
C GLU A 178 -13.16 11.54 12.41
N ARG A 179 -12.69 11.83 11.20
CA ARG A 179 -13.22 11.24 9.95
C ARG A 179 -12.43 10.04 9.47
N GLU A 180 -11.67 9.35 10.32
CA GLU A 180 -10.64 8.41 9.88
C GLU A 180 -11.11 7.27 8.98
N SER A 181 -12.29 6.71 9.24
CA SER A 181 -12.88 5.61 8.47
C SER A 181 -13.47 6.04 7.11
N GLU A 182 -13.63 7.34 6.88
CA GLU A 182 -14.25 7.88 5.67
C GLU A 182 -13.36 7.72 4.43
N CYS A 183 -13.99 7.55 3.27
CA CYS A 183 -13.29 7.46 1.99
C CYS A 183 -12.60 8.79 1.63
N CYS A 184 -11.44 8.73 0.96
CA CYS A 184 -10.72 9.90 0.48
C CYS A 184 -11.35 10.58 -0.73
N GLY A 185 -12.35 9.96 -1.38
CA GLY A 185 -13.00 10.49 -2.58
C GLY A 185 -12.34 10.12 -3.92
N PHE A 186 -11.20 9.43 -3.94
CA PHE A 186 -10.50 9.11 -5.20
C PHE A 186 -11.32 8.18 -6.12
N GLY A 187 -11.60 6.95 -5.66
CA GLY A 187 -12.44 5.97 -6.36
C GLY A 187 -12.08 5.69 -7.84
N GLY A 188 -10.87 6.00 -8.30
CA GLY A 188 -10.50 5.92 -9.71
C GLY A 188 -11.34 6.86 -10.57
N THR A 189 -12.16 6.31 -11.47
CA THR A 189 -13.01 7.12 -12.38
C THR A 189 -14.08 7.92 -11.64
N PHE A 190 -14.43 7.56 -10.40
CA PHE A 190 -15.38 8.33 -9.59
C PHE A 190 -14.97 9.78 -9.43
N SER A 191 -13.71 10.06 -9.07
CA SER A 191 -13.20 11.44 -8.93
C SER A 191 -13.30 12.25 -10.22
N LEU A 192 -13.20 11.60 -11.38
CA LEU A 192 -13.34 12.24 -12.69
C LEU A 192 -14.80 12.47 -13.08
N LYS A 193 -15.69 11.54 -12.74
CA LYS A 193 -17.13 11.63 -13.07
C LYS A 193 -17.90 12.53 -12.12
N HIS A 194 -17.47 12.62 -10.87
CA HIS A 194 -18.13 13.37 -9.80
C HIS A 194 -17.13 14.26 -9.04
N PRO A 195 -16.48 15.22 -9.73
CA PRO A 195 -15.42 16.04 -9.16
C PRO A 195 -15.87 16.86 -7.95
N ASP A 196 -17.10 17.38 -7.95
CA ASP A 196 -17.62 18.17 -6.83
C ASP A 196 -17.79 17.33 -5.55
N ILE A 197 -18.26 16.09 -5.70
CA ILE A 197 -18.46 15.16 -4.58
C ILE A 197 -17.10 14.68 -4.07
N SER A 198 -16.21 14.22 -4.96
CA SER A 198 -14.84 13.85 -4.59
C SER A 198 -14.13 15.00 -3.88
N GLY A 199 -14.27 16.22 -4.42
CA GLY A 199 -13.72 17.44 -3.86
C GLY A 199 -14.23 17.72 -2.45
N ALA A 200 -15.53 17.57 -2.19
CA ALA A 200 -16.08 17.74 -0.85
C ALA A 200 -15.52 16.70 0.14
N MET A 201 -15.51 15.42 -0.26
CA MET A 201 -15.01 14.32 0.57
C MET A 201 -13.54 14.52 0.97
N VAL A 202 -12.69 14.87 0.01
CA VAL A 202 -11.26 15.04 0.26
C VAL A 202 -10.96 16.30 1.06
N ARG A 203 -11.75 17.38 0.90
CA ARG A 203 -11.65 18.57 1.75
C ARG A 203 -11.97 18.26 3.21
N ASP A 204 -13.07 17.55 3.47
CA ASP A 204 -13.43 17.12 4.83
C ASP A 204 -12.35 16.24 5.46
N LYS A 205 -11.74 15.36 4.65
CA LYS A 205 -10.63 14.51 5.07
C LYS A 205 -9.40 15.33 5.48
N VAL A 206 -8.97 16.26 4.63
CA VAL A 206 -7.81 17.13 4.89
C VAL A 206 -8.07 18.01 6.11
N ALA A 207 -9.23 18.63 6.20
CA ALA A 207 -9.60 19.47 7.35
C ALA A 207 -9.58 18.68 8.67
N SER A 208 -10.12 17.46 8.67
CA SER A 208 -10.11 16.59 9.85
C SER A 208 -8.69 16.19 10.27
N ALA A 209 -7.81 15.89 9.31
CA ALA A 209 -6.40 15.60 9.60
C ALA A 209 -5.64 16.84 10.11
N CYS A 210 -5.83 18.02 9.49
CA CYS A 210 -5.20 19.26 9.96
C CYS A 210 -5.66 19.66 11.36
N ALA A 211 -6.92 19.40 11.72
CA ALA A 211 -7.45 19.67 13.06
C ALA A 211 -6.72 18.90 14.17
N THR A 212 -6.04 17.79 13.85
CA THR A 212 -5.21 17.07 14.84
C THR A 212 -3.85 17.71 15.04
N GLY A 213 -3.44 18.65 14.19
CA GLY A 213 -2.07 19.17 14.13
C GLY A 213 -1.06 18.12 13.69
N CYS A 214 -1.46 17.17 12.84
CA CYS A 214 -0.50 16.26 12.22
C CYS A 214 0.32 16.99 11.15
N GLU A 215 1.56 16.56 10.99
CA GLU A 215 2.50 17.08 10.00
C GLU A 215 2.39 16.28 8.69
N ARG A 216 1.93 15.04 8.78
CA ARG A 216 1.91 14.10 7.66
C ARG A 216 0.74 13.12 7.70
N ILE A 217 0.20 12.83 6.52
CA ILE A 217 -0.73 11.73 6.27
C ILE A 217 0.04 10.59 5.58
N VAL A 218 0.09 9.43 6.22
CA VAL A 218 0.75 8.23 5.71
C VAL A 218 -0.31 7.26 5.16
N SER A 219 -0.06 6.61 4.02
CA SER A 219 -0.97 5.60 3.45
C SER A 219 -0.23 4.58 2.58
N ALA A 220 -0.76 3.36 2.47
CA ALA A 220 -0.33 2.38 1.48
C ALA A 220 -0.98 2.60 0.10
N ASP A 221 -2.02 3.41 0.00
CA ASP A 221 -2.80 3.54 -1.23
C ASP A 221 -2.47 4.85 -1.97
N CYS A 222 -1.63 4.74 -2.99
CA CYS A 222 -1.17 5.87 -3.81
C CYS A 222 -2.33 6.69 -4.41
N GLY A 223 -3.41 6.05 -4.88
CA GLY A 223 -4.59 6.77 -5.35
C GLY A 223 -5.22 7.69 -4.29
N CYS A 224 -5.22 7.26 -3.03
CA CYS A 224 -5.69 8.09 -1.92
C CYS A 224 -4.72 9.25 -1.66
N LEU A 225 -3.40 8.98 -1.68
CA LEU A 225 -2.36 10.00 -1.50
C LEU A 225 -2.40 11.06 -2.59
N LEU A 226 -2.63 10.68 -3.85
CA LEU A 226 -2.77 11.61 -4.97
C LEU A 226 -3.96 12.56 -4.74
N ASN A 227 -5.12 12.04 -4.35
CA ASN A 227 -6.30 12.88 -4.12
C ASN A 227 -6.10 13.79 -2.90
N ILE A 228 -5.66 13.23 -1.76
CA ILE A 228 -5.45 13.96 -0.51
C ILE A 228 -4.36 15.02 -0.67
N GLY A 229 -3.22 14.64 -1.25
CA GLY A 229 -2.08 15.54 -1.45
C GLY A 229 -2.39 16.66 -2.43
N HIS A 230 -3.11 16.37 -3.52
CA HIS A 230 -3.59 17.42 -4.43
C HIS A 230 -4.50 18.41 -3.71
N ALA A 231 -5.48 17.92 -2.94
CA ALA A 231 -6.41 18.76 -2.22
C ALA A 231 -5.73 19.58 -1.11
N ALA A 232 -4.79 19.00 -0.37
CA ALA A 232 -4.03 19.68 0.68
C ALA A 232 -3.21 20.82 0.10
N ARG A 233 -2.46 20.58 -0.99
CA ARG A 233 -1.68 21.61 -1.69
C ARG A 233 -2.56 22.73 -2.24
N HIS A 234 -3.69 22.39 -2.85
CA HIS A 234 -4.63 23.39 -3.38
C HIS A 234 -5.23 24.28 -2.27
N GLN A 235 -5.39 23.76 -1.05
CA GLN A 235 -5.89 24.51 0.11
C GLN A 235 -4.80 25.28 0.87
N GLY A 236 -3.52 25.10 0.51
CA GLY A 236 -2.40 25.60 1.32
C GLY A 236 -2.35 24.95 2.72
N ALA A 237 -2.87 23.74 2.86
CA ALA A 237 -2.90 23.03 4.13
C ALA A 237 -1.47 22.62 4.55
N PRO A 238 -1.09 22.78 5.84
CA PRO A 238 0.26 22.50 6.32
C PRO A 238 0.46 21.01 6.63
N VAL A 239 0.10 20.13 5.69
CA VAL A 239 0.21 18.68 5.85
C VAL A 239 0.79 18.04 4.59
N GLU A 240 1.80 17.21 4.76
CA GLU A 240 2.39 16.43 3.68
C GLU A 240 1.76 15.04 3.56
N VAL A 241 1.93 14.40 2.41
CA VAL A 241 1.47 13.02 2.19
C VAL A 241 2.67 12.13 1.87
N GLU A 242 2.73 10.93 2.46
CA GLU A 242 3.83 9.98 2.25
C GLU A 242 3.32 8.55 2.10
N HIS A 243 3.94 7.78 1.22
CA HIS A 243 3.65 6.36 1.09
C HIS A 243 4.24 5.58 2.27
N ILE A 244 3.51 4.60 2.80
CA ILE A 244 3.92 3.87 4.01
C ILE A 244 5.28 3.17 3.85
N ALA A 245 5.61 2.67 2.65
CA ALA A 245 6.91 2.07 2.36
C ALA A 245 8.05 3.07 2.58
N SER A 246 7.96 4.28 2.02
CA SER A 246 8.96 5.33 2.20
C SER A 246 9.00 5.83 3.64
N PHE A 247 7.84 5.98 4.29
CA PHE A 247 7.76 6.37 5.69
C PHE A 247 8.49 5.35 6.57
N LEU A 248 8.19 4.06 6.42
CA LEU A 248 8.86 2.98 7.16
C LEU A 248 10.35 2.95 6.85
N TRP A 249 10.75 3.03 5.58
CA TRP A 249 12.16 3.04 5.21
C TRP A 249 12.92 4.19 5.88
N ARG A 250 12.43 5.43 5.74
CA ARG A 250 13.03 6.63 6.35
C ARG A 250 13.12 6.52 7.86
N ARG A 251 12.06 6.07 8.55
CA ARG A 251 12.04 5.98 10.02
C ARG A 251 12.84 4.81 10.58
N THR A 252 13.23 3.85 9.74
CA THR A 252 13.97 2.64 10.17
C THR A 252 15.41 2.58 9.66
N GLN A 253 15.94 3.65 9.08
CA GLN A 253 17.37 3.74 8.78
C GLN A 253 18.15 3.76 10.10
N ARG A 254 19.08 2.81 10.28
CA ARG A 254 19.89 2.75 11.51
C ARG A 254 20.77 4.00 11.61
N ALA A 255 20.88 4.57 12.82
CA ALA A 255 21.80 5.67 13.16
C ALA A 255 23.28 5.37 12.82
N ASP A 256 23.65 4.09 12.70
CA ASP A 256 25.04 3.63 12.61
C ASP A 256 25.72 3.77 11.23
N ALA A 257 25.09 4.39 10.23
CA ALA A 257 25.77 4.70 8.97
C ALA A 257 26.77 5.87 9.07
N LYS A 258 26.73 6.67 10.15
CA LYS A 258 27.60 7.86 10.31
C LYS A 258 28.99 7.60 10.91
N ASN A 259 29.36 6.36 11.23
CA ASN A 259 30.65 6.08 11.89
C ASN A 259 31.60 5.09 11.15
N LYS A 260 31.37 4.82 9.86
CA LYS A 260 32.33 4.09 9.00
C LYS A 260 33.11 5.03 8.07
N GLY A 261 33.63 6.13 8.61
CA GLY A 261 34.37 7.15 7.86
C GLY A 261 35.39 7.92 8.67
N SER A 262 36.02 7.30 9.68
CA SER A 262 37.26 7.80 10.27
C SER A 262 37.97 6.69 11.03
N LYS A 263 38.82 5.93 10.34
CA LYS A 263 40.08 5.37 10.84
C LYS A 263 40.74 4.49 9.76
N ALA A 264 42.00 4.84 9.50
CA ALA A 264 43.00 4.25 8.60
C ALA A 264 42.85 4.57 7.12
#